data_AF-A0A7C5C7J0-F1
#
_entry.id   AF-A0A7C5C7J0-F1
#
_cell.length_a   1.000
_cell.length_b   1.000
_cell.length_c   1.000
_cell.angle_alpha   90.00
_cell.angle_beta   90.00
_cell.angle_gamma   90.00
#
_symmetry.space_group_name_H-M   'P 1'
#
loop_
_entity.id
_entity.type
_entity.pdbx_description
1 polymer ?
#
loop_
_entity_poly.entity_id
_entity_poly.type
_entity_poly.pdbx_seq_one_letter_code
_entity_poly.pdbx_strand_id
1 'polypeptide(L)'
;MAKKYLNKIVEINYFENPHVFTHTSSTIVSRKVFDKVVGGFPAGMKKNEDYALFFSVALFAKTVYSGFPMSYYFANVDFQATQVLIDDYDDVVKRLNLTFQLWNNLGRNDDFFLIFFKYEFRHFIFGFLKNNEYGKINDFLMKLDENALKTFSQIELFMYENKFFKYIAIYYIIVTKLIWRKNGFPKVGE
;
A
#
# COMPACT_ATOMS: atom_id res chain seq x y z
N MET A 1 -7.92 -2.47 -15.07
CA MET A 1 -7.72 -1.03 -15.38
C MET A 1 -8.71 -0.24 -14.52
N ALA A 2 -8.40 0.99 -14.08
CA ALA A 2 -9.35 1.74 -13.25
C ALA A 2 -10.57 2.23 -14.06
N LYS A 3 -11.69 1.49 -14.02
CA LYS A 3 -12.93 1.83 -14.77
C LYS A 3 -13.42 3.26 -14.56
N LYS A 4 -13.25 3.80 -13.33
CA LYS A 4 -13.59 5.18 -12.95
C LYS A 4 -12.99 6.24 -13.91
N TYR A 5 -11.83 5.95 -14.50
CA TYR A 5 -11.07 6.91 -15.31
C TYR A 5 -10.96 6.50 -16.79
N LEU A 6 -11.74 5.51 -17.23
CA LEU A 6 -11.71 5.00 -18.60
C LEU A 6 -11.85 6.16 -19.62
N ASN A 7 -10.98 6.15 -20.64
CA ASN A 7 -10.93 7.14 -21.72
C ASN A 7 -10.69 8.60 -21.27
N LYS A 8 -10.01 8.81 -20.14
CA LYS A 8 -9.67 10.13 -19.63
C LYS A 8 -8.18 10.23 -19.27
N ILE A 9 -7.63 11.42 -19.40
CA ILE A 9 -6.34 11.80 -18.80
C ILE A 9 -6.67 12.83 -17.73
N VAL A 10 -6.38 12.51 -16.47
CA VAL A 10 -6.81 13.35 -15.35
C VAL A 10 -5.83 13.28 -14.18
N GLU A 11 -5.67 14.38 -13.47
CA GLU A 11 -4.99 14.40 -12.17
C GLU A 11 -5.83 13.58 -11.17
N ILE A 12 -5.18 12.66 -10.46
CA ILE A 12 -5.81 11.79 -9.47
C ILE A 12 -5.11 11.94 -8.12
N ASN A 13 -5.83 11.61 -7.04
CA ASN A 13 -5.14 11.23 -5.81
C ASN A 13 -4.72 9.75 -5.97
N TYR A 14 -3.41 9.53 -6.06
CA TYR A 14 -2.84 8.20 -6.25
C TYR A 14 -3.18 7.23 -5.10
N PHE A 15 -3.38 7.77 -3.88
CA PHE A 15 -3.76 6.99 -2.71
C PHE A 15 -5.24 6.61 -2.65
N GLU A 16 -6.05 6.91 -3.67
CA GLU A 16 -7.37 6.26 -3.79
C GLU A 16 -7.24 4.73 -3.87
N ASN A 17 -6.33 4.22 -4.69
CA ASN A 17 -5.88 2.82 -4.67
C ASN A 17 -4.57 2.63 -5.46
N PRO A 18 -3.40 2.81 -4.83
CA PRO A 18 -2.09 2.65 -5.45
C PRO A 18 -1.88 1.31 -6.15
N HIS A 19 -2.45 0.20 -5.65
CA HIS A 19 -2.30 -1.12 -6.29
C HIS A 19 -2.99 -1.23 -7.65
N VAL A 20 -3.89 -0.30 -7.98
CA VAL A 20 -4.55 -0.23 -9.30
C VAL A 20 -3.76 0.66 -10.27
N PHE A 21 -3.09 1.68 -9.75
CA PHE A 21 -2.37 2.65 -10.55
C PHE A 21 -0.91 2.29 -10.78
N THR A 22 -0.34 1.43 -9.95
CA THR A 22 1.09 1.07 -10.03
C THR A 22 1.33 0.02 -11.10
N HIS A 23 2.03 0.42 -12.16
CA HIS A 23 2.61 -0.48 -13.13
C HIS A 23 3.97 0.08 -13.57
N THR A 24 5.06 -0.55 -13.11
CA THR A 24 6.43 -0.05 -13.29
C THR A 24 6.78 0.20 -14.76
N SER A 25 6.32 -0.67 -15.67
CA SER A 25 6.59 -0.56 -17.11
C SER A 25 5.82 0.55 -17.83
N SER A 26 4.80 1.14 -17.20
CA SER A 26 3.94 2.17 -17.80
C SER A 26 3.85 3.45 -16.97
N THR A 27 4.74 3.61 -15.98
CA THR A 27 4.81 4.81 -15.14
C THR A 27 5.95 5.70 -15.62
N ILE A 28 5.63 6.97 -15.89
CA ILE A 28 6.60 7.99 -16.27
C ILE A 28 6.78 8.94 -15.08
N VAL A 29 8.01 9.09 -14.60
CA VAL A 29 8.36 9.99 -13.50
C VAL A 29 9.32 11.05 -14.00
N SER A 30 9.10 12.31 -13.59
CA SER A 30 10.04 13.37 -13.92
C SER A 30 11.39 13.11 -13.24
N ARG A 31 12.49 13.29 -14.00
CA ARG A 31 13.85 13.09 -13.48
C ARG A 31 14.13 13.93 -12.24
N LYS A 32 13.61 15.17 -12.18
CA LYS A 32 13.76 16.06 -11.02
C LYS A 32 13.18 15.42 -9.75
N VAL A 33 12.00 14.81 -9.83
CA VAL A 33 11.36 14.16 -8.67
C VAL A 33 12.08 12.85 -8.33
N PHE A 34 12.40 12.04 -9.34
CA PHE A 34 13.07 10.75 -9.13
C PHE A 34 14.46 10.90 -8.48
N ASP A 35 15.34 11.71 -9.08
CA ASP A 35 16.73 11.85 -8.61
C ASP A 35 16.85 12.74 -7.36
N LYS A 36 16.16 13.88 -7.34
CA LYS A 36 16.45 14.95 -6.35
C LYS A 36 15.52 14.96 -5.15
N VAL A 37 14.37 14.28 -5.25
CA VAL A 37 13.35 14.32 -4.19
C VAL A 37 13.21 12.95 -3.53
N VAL A 38 13.11 11.89 -4.32
CA VAL A 38 12.94 10.52 -3.79
C VAL A 38 14.27 9.76 -3.67
N GLY A 39 15.26 10.10 -4.51
CA GLY A 39 16.58 9.45 -4.47
C GLY A 39 16.60 8.06 -5.14
N GLY A 40 15.62 7.77 -5.99
CA GLY A 40 15.50 6.50 -6.71
C GLY A 40 14.91 5.36 -5.88
N PHE A 41 15.15 4.11 -6.32
CA PHE A 41 14.65 2.92 -5.65
C PHE A 41 15.34 2.72 -4.29
N PRO A 42 14.60 2.33 -3.24
CA PRO A 42 15.17 2.10 -1.92
C PRO A 42 16.14 0.91 -1.94
N ALA A 43 17.34 1.13 -1.41
CA ALA A 43 18.37 0.09 -1.34
C ALA A 43 17.99 -1.04 -0.37
N GLY A 44 18.38 -2.27 -0.69
CA GLY A 44 18.21 -3.43 0.20
C GLY A 44 16.78 -3.98 0.28
N MET A 45 15.88 -3.53 -0.59
CA MET A 45 14.57 -4.15 -0.82
C MET A 45 14.66 -5.11 -2.01
N LYS A 46 14.16 -6.33 -1.83
CA LYS A 46 14.05 -7.36 -2.87
C LYS A 46 12.64 -7.44 -3.45
N LYS A 47 11.65 -6.94 -2.69
CA LYS A 47 10.24 -6.85 -3.06
C LYS A 47 9.71 -5.48 -2.67
N ASN A 48 8.60 -5.06 -3.28
CA ASN A 48 7.89 -3.81 -2.96
C ASN A 48 8.74 -2.53 -3.15
N GLU A 49 9.91 -2.63 -3.78
CA GLU A 49 10.80 -1.50 -4.06
C GLU A 49 10.14 -0.51 -5.04
N ASP A 50 9.36 -1.03 -5.98
CA ASP A 50 8.54 -0.28 -6.91
C ASP A 50 7.43 0.49 -6.17
N TYR A 51 6.67 -0.19 -5.31
CA TYR A 51 5.65 0.46 -4.49
C TYR A 51 6.26 1.52 -3.57
N ALA A 52 7.38 1.22 -2.92
CA ALA A 52 8.05 2.18 -2.05
C ALA A 52 8.49 3.44 -2.80
N LEU A 53 9.06 3.28 -4.01
CA LEU A 53 9.40 4.39 -4.89
C LEU A 53 8.17 5.20 -5.29
N PHE A 54 7.16 4.56 -5.89
CA PHE A 54 6.03 5.29 -6.48
C PHE A 54 5.12 5.92 -5.43
N PHE A 55 4.98 5.32 -4.26
CA PHE A 55 4.27 5.94 -3.14
C PHE A 55 5.01 7.19 -2.68
N SER A 56 6.34 7.11 -2.58
CA SER A 56 7.16 8.26 -2.23
C SER A 56 7.05 9.38 -3.28
N VAL A 57 7.11 9.04 -4.57
CA VAL A 57 6.88 10.01 -5.67
C VAL A 57 5.51 10.67 -5.54
N ALA A 58 4.46 9.90 -5.30
CA ALA A 58 3.09 10.40 -5.20
C ALA A 58 2.85 11.31 -3.98
N LEU A 59 3.61 11.12 -2.89
CA LEU A 59 3.57 12.03 -1.73
C LEU A 59 4.17 13.42 -2.03
N PHE A 60 5.07 13.51 -3.00
CA PHE A 60 5.75 14.76 -3.37
C PHE A 60 5.17 15.44 -4.60
N ALA A 61 4.62 14.67 -5.54
CA ALA A 61 4.24 15.13 -6.85
C ALA A 61 2.81 14.72 -7.20
N LYS A 62 2.12 15.63 -7.90
CA LYS A 62 0.82 15.36 -8.50
C LYS A 62 0.92 14.16 -9.45
N THR A 63 -0.08 13.30 -9.40
CA THR A 63 -0.15 12.12 -10.25
C THR A 63 -1.22 12.31 -11.32
N VAL A 64 -0.86 12.07 -12.58
CA VAL A 64 -1.78 12.06 -13.72
C VAL A 64 -1.97 10.63 -14.18
N TYR A 65 -3.22 10.17 -14.26
CA TYR A 65 -3.56 8.85 -14.77
C TYR A 65 -4.11 8.95 -16.19
N SER A 66 -3.63 8.07 -17.07
CA SER A 66 -4.20 7.85 -18.39
C SER A 66 -5.05 6.58 -18.37
N GLY A 67 -6.37 6.74 -18.50
CA GLY A 67 -7.32 5.65 -18.64
C GLY A 67 -7.42 5.10 -20.07
N PHE A 68 -6.41 5.35 -20.91
CA PHE A 68 -6.26 4.71 -22.22
C PHE A 68 -5.29 3.53 -22.10
N PRO A 69 -5.56 2.38 -22.76
CA PRO A 69 -4.69 1.21 -22.68
C PRO A 69 -3.43 1.45 -23.51
N MET A 70 -2.35 1.88 -22.85
CA MET A 70 -1.08 2.22 -23.52
C MET A 70 -0.02 1.12 -23.40
N SER A 71 -0.23 0.13 -22.54
CA SER A 71 0.74 -0.93 -22.25
C SER A 71 0.04 -2.26 -22.00
N TYR A 72 0.68 -3.36 -22.42
CA TYR A 72 0.26 -4.72 -22.08
C TYR A 72 1.24 -5.32 -21.06
N TYR A 73 0.72 -5.90 -20.00
CA TYR A 73 1.52 -6.63 -19.02
C TYR A 73 1.42 -8.13 -19.32
N PHE A 74 2.51 -8.73 -19.75
CA PHE A 74 2.59 -10.18 -19.94
C PHE A 74 2.87 -10.84 -18.58
N ALA A 75 1.84 -11.46 -18.00
CA ALA A 75 1.97 -12.27 -16.80
C ALA A 75 2.41 -13.70 -17.15
N ASN A 76 2.91 -14.44 -16.16
CA ASN A 76 3.22 -15.87 -16.24
C ASN A 76 4.29 -16.22 -17.28
N VAL A 77 5.29 -15.35 -17.46
CA VAL A 77 6.47 -15.72 -18.24
C VAL A 77 7.32 -16.69 -17.40
N ASP A 78 7.73 -17.80 -17.99
CA ASP A 78 8.59 -18.79 -17.32
C ASP A 78 9.86 -18.11 -16.79
N PHE A 79 10.27 -18.47 -15.58
CA PHE A 79 11.43 -17.90 -14.85
C PHE A 79 11.28 -16.43 -14.41
N GLN A 80 10.07 -15.86 -14.41
CA GLN A 80 9.85 -14.54 -13.83
C GLN A 80 10.09 -14.55 -12.32
N ALA A 81 10.84 -13.56 -11.81
CA ALA A 81 11.21 -13.45 -10.39
C ALA A 81 10.00 -13.48 -9.42
N THR A 82 8.80 -13.16 -9.91
CA THR A 82 7.54 -13.24 -9.16
C THR A 82 7.11 -14.67 -8.80
N GLN A 83 7.69 -15.70 -9.42
CA GLN A 83 7.43 -17.11 -9.11
C GLN A 83 8.18 -17.58 -7.85
N VAL A 84 9.15 -16.80 -7.35
CA VAL A 84 9.90 -17.11 -6.13
C VAL A 84 9.11 -16.69 -4.89
N LEU A 85 8.36 -17.65 -4.33
CA LEU A 85 7.62 -17.53 -3.07
C LEU A 85 8.56 -17.49 -1.86
N ILE A 86 9.38 -16.45 -1.73
CA ILE A 86 10.02 -16.14 -0.45
C ILE A 86 8.97 -15.37 0.39
N ASP A 87 8.40 -16.03 1.40
CA ASP A 87 7.44 -15.45 2.35
C ASP A 87 8.17 -14.50 3.30
N ASP A 88 8.57 -13.33 2.79
CA ASP A 88 9.26 -12.31 3.57
C ASP A 88 8.46 -11.00 3.49
N TYR A 89 7.80 -10.66 4.59
CA TYR A 89 7.05 -9.41 4.77
C TYR A 89 7.93 -8.28 5.33
N ASP A 90 9.22 -8.49 5.56
CA ASP A 90 10.11 -7.44 6.06
C ASP A 90 10.17 -6.27 5.07
N ASP A 91 10.21 -6.55 3.77
CA ASP A 91 10.20 -5.50 2.74
C ASP A 91 8.85 -4.75 2.68
N VAL A 92 7.74 -5.41 3.05
CA VAL A 92 6.44 -4.74 3.22
C VAL A 92 6.52 -3.77 4.41
N VAL A 93 7.05 -4.21 5.55
CA VAL A 93 7.20 -3.34 6.73
C VAL A 93 8.13 -2.16 6.44
N LYS A 94 9.26 -2.40 5.77
CA LYS A 94 10.18 -1.33 5.32
C LYS A 94 9.46 -0.30 4.48
N ARG A 95 8.66 -0.73 3.49
CA ARG A 95 7.87 0.18 2.66
C ARG A 95 6.89 1.01 3.50
N LEU A 96 6.11 0.35 4.37
CA LEU A 96 5.11 1.01 5.20
C LEU A 96 5.78 2.08 6.08
N ASN A 97 6.89 1.75 6.74
CA ASN A 97 7.64 2.68 7.57
C ASN A 97 8.21 3.84 6.76
N LEU A 98 8.89 3.55 5.64
CA LEU A 98 9.51 4.56 4.79
C LEU A 98 8.47 5.57 4.28
N THR A 99 7.36 5.08 3.73
CA THR A 99 6.31 5.94 3.17
C THR A 99 5.56 6.71 4.24
N PHE A 100 5.32 6.11 5.41
CA PHE A 100 4.70 6.79 6.55
C PHE A 100 5.59 7.91 7.10
N GLN A 101 6.87 7.62 7.34
CA GLN A 101 7.84 8.61 7.83
C GLN A 101 7.95 9.78 6.84
N LEU A 102 7.97 9.48 5.54
CA LEU A 102 8.00 10.51 4.52
C LEU A 102 6.74 11.38 4.56
N TRP A 103 5.54 10.79 4.57
CA TRP A 103 4.29 11.53 4.71
C TRP A 103 4.26 12.40 5.97
N ASN A 104 4.75 11.87 7.09
CA ASN A 104 4.83 12.59 8.35
C ASN A 104 5.80 13.78 8.26
N ASN A 105 6.97 13.60 7.65
CA ASN A 105 7.98 14.66 7.46
C ASN A 105 7.51 15.76 6.51
N LEU A 106 6.62 15.43 5.57
CA LEU A 106 6.00 16.40 4.66
C LEU A 106 4.84 17.18 5.30
N GLY A 107 4.60 17.00 6.60
CA GLY A 107 3.56 17.73 7.32
C GLY A 107 2.16 17.11 7.19
N ARG A 108 2.06 15.85 6.74
CA ARG A 108 0.80 15.07 6.70
C ARG A 108 -0.26 15.64 5.76
N ASN A 109 0.16 16.19 4.63
CA ASN A 109 -0.73 16.95 3.73
C ASN A 109 -1.72 16.08 2.91
N ASP A 110 -1.51 14.76 2.81
CA ASP A 110 -2.39 13.87 2.04
C ASP A 110 -3.20 12.94 2.97
N ASP A 111 -4.49 13.24 3.17
CA ASP A 111 -5.39 12.43 3.99
C ASP A 111 -5.70 11.07 3.33
N PHE A 112 -5.69 10.99 2.00
CA PHE A 112 -5.95 9.72 1.29
C PHE A 112 -4.79 8.74 1.52
N PHE A 113 -3.56 9.23 1.64
CA PHE A 113 -2.44 8.40 2.07
C PHE A 113 -2.75 7.69 3.39
N LEU A 114 -3.22 8.41 4.42
CA LEU A 114 -3.50 7.80 5.72
C LEU A 114 -4.67 6.81 5.65
N ILE A 115 -5.71 7.12 4.88
CA ILE A 115 -6.84 6.21 4.64
C ILE A 115 -6.35 4.91 4.00
N PHE A 116 -5.53 5.02 2.95
CA PHE A 116 -4.97 3.88 2.25
C PHE A 116 -4.00 3.08 3.12
N PHE A 117 -3.09 3.76 3.83
CA PHE A 117 -2.15 3.16 4.77
C PHE A 117 -2.87 2.27 5.79
N LYS A 118 -3.94 2.79 6.41
CA LYS A 118 -4.76 2.02 7.36
C LYS A 118 -5.49 0.86 6.68
N TYR A 119 -6.00 1.05 5.47
CA TYR A 119 -6.64 -0.02 4.71
C TYR A 119 -5.67 -1.16 4.40
N GLU A 120 -4.46 -0.83 3.97
CA GLU A 120 -3.42 -1.78 3.60
C GLU A 120 -2.88 -2.52 4.84
N PHE A 121 -2.58 -1.80 5.91
CA PHE A 121 -2.21 -2.39 7.21
C PHE A 121 -3.24 -3.42 7.67
N ARG A 122 -4.53 -3.07 7.66
CA ARG A 122 -5.62 -3.98 8.02
C ARG A 122 -5.73 -5.17 7.06
N HIS A 123 -5.35 -5.01 5.80
CA HIS A 123 -5.31 -6.13 4.85
C HIS A 123 -4.30 -7.20 5.31
N PHE A 124 -3.09 -6.80 5.72
CA PHE A 124 -2.09 -7.73 6.23
C PHE A 124 -2.54 -8.40 7.53
N ILE A 125 -3.01 -7.61 8.51
CA ILE A 125 -3.55 -8.14 9.77
C ILE A 125 -4.68 -9.14 9.52
N PHE A 126 -5.60 -8.85 8.58
CA PHE A 126 -6.68 -9.76 8.22
C PHE A 126 -6.18 -11.11 7.70
N GLY A 127 -5.12 -11.11 6.88
CA GLY A 127 -4.47 -12.32 6.41
C GLY A 127 -3.92 -13.16 7.58
N PHE A 128 -3.13 -12.54 8.45
CA PHE A 128 -2.56 -13.22 9.61
C PHE A 128 -3.63 -13.75 10.58
N LEU A 129 -4.69 -12.97 10.86
CA LEU A 129 -5.80 -13.40 11.70
C LEU A 129 -6.52 -14.61 11.12
N LYS A 130 -6.81 -14.61 9.81
CA LYS A 130 -7.45 -15.75 9.14
C LYS A 130 -6.64 -17.03 9.27
N ASN A 131 -5.31 -16.92 9.14
CA ASN A 131 -4.39 -18.04 9.23
C ASN A 131 -4.00 -18.42 10.67
N ASN A 132 -4.48 -17.68 11.69
CA ASN A 132 -4.07 -17.83 13.09
C ASN A 132 -2.58 -17.56 13.36
N GLU A 133 -1.93 -16.72 12.55
CA GLU A 133 -0.50 -16.42 12.61
C GLU A 133 -0.18 -15.30 13.61
N TYR A 134 -0.54 -15.47 14.89
CA TYR A 134 -0.35 -14.43 15.92
C TYR A 134 1.12 -14.07 16.16
N GLY A 135 2.05 -15.00 15.92
CA GLY A 135 3.49 -14.68 15.95
C GLY A 135 3.87 -13.64 14.89
N LYS A 136 3.31 -13.76 13.67
CA LYS A 136 3.51 -12.77 12.59
C LYS A 136 2.83 -11.45 12.91
N ILE A 137 1.65 -11.46 13.56
CA ILE A 137 1.00 -10.22 14.01
C ILE A 137 1.92 -9.46 14.96
N ASN A 138 2.40 -10.13 16.01
CA ASN A 138 3.26 -9.48 17.01
C ASN A 138 4.55 -8.95 16.40
N ASP A 139 5.22 -9.75 15.55
CA ASP A 139 6.45 -9.32 14.87
C ASP A 139 6.20 -8.15 13.91
N PHE A 140 5.10 -8.18 13.15
CA PHE A 140 4.70 -7.09 12.25
C PHE A 140 4.42 -5.79 13.00
N LEU A 141 3.70 -5.85 14.13
CA LEU A 141 3.45 -4.69 14.98
C LEU A 141 4.74 -4.15 15.60
N MET A 142 5.62 -5.04 16.09
CA MET A 142 6.89 -4.66 16.72
C MET A 142 7.84 -3.95 15.75
N LYS A 143 7.86 -4.34 14.47
CA LYS A 143 8.73 -3.75 13.45
C LYS A 143 8.16 -2.48 12.82
N LEU A 144 6.88 -2.17 13.01
CA LEU A 144 6.26 -0.96 12.45
C LEU A 144 6.68 0.28 13.25
N ASP A 145 6.77 1.42 12.57
CA ASP A 145 7.06 2.71 13.18
C ASP A 145 6.01 3.06 14.27
N GLU A 146 6.49 3.47 15.46
CA GLU A 146 5.61 3.76 16.60
C GLU A 146 4.63 4.91 16.30
N ASN A 147 5.03 5.91 15.52
CA ASN A 147 4.14 6.99 15.11
C ASN A 147 3.09 6.51 14.12
N ALA A 148 3.40 5.50 13.30
CA ALA A 148 2.42 4.86 12.45
C ALA A 148 1.37 4.09 13.27
N LEU A 149 1.81 3.35 14.30
CA LEU A 149 0.92 2.65 15.21
C LEU A 149 -0.01 3.60 15.98
N LYS A 150 0.50 4.79 16.38
CA LYS A 150 -0.30 5.84 17.04
C LYS A 150 -1.46 6.36 16.18
N THR A 151 -1.49 6.09 14.87
CA THR A 151 -2.64 6.44 14.04
C THR A 151 -3.83 5.52 14.22
N PHE A 152 -3.65 4.34 14.82
CA PHE A 152 -4.70 3.38 15.13
C PHE A 152 -5.17 3.55 16.57
N SER A 153 -6.39 3.10 16.85
CA SER A 153 -6.87 3.10 18.24
C SER A 153 -6.19 1.98 19.04
N GLN A 154 -5.90 2.22 20.32
CA GLN A 154 -5.31 1.19 21.18
C GLN A 154 -6.21 -0.04 21.30
N ILE A 155 -7.54 0.15 21.27
CA ILE A 155 -8.52 -0.94 21.28
C ILE A 155 -8.39 -1.79 20.01
N GLU A 156 -8.23 -1.15 18.85
CA GLU A 156 -8.01 -1.85 17.57
C GLU A 156 -6.75 -2.72 17.61
N LEU A 157 -5.62 -2.17 18.07
CA LEU A 157 -4.37 -2.92 18.18
C LEU A 157 -4.48 -4.08 19.20
N PHE A 158 -5.06 -3.82 20.37
CA PHE A 158 -5.28 -4.84 21.39
C PHE A 158 -6.13 -6.01 20.88
N MET A 159 -7.16 -5.73 20.08
CA MET A 159 -7.98 -6.79 19.47
C MET A 159 -7.18 -7.65 18.47
N TYR A 160 -6.16 -7.09 17.81
CA TYR A 160 -5.34 -7.82 16.85
C TYR A 160 -4.36 -8.78 17.52
N GLU A 161 -3.77 -8.38 18.65
CA GLU A 161 -2.79 -9.19 19.39
C GLU A 161 -3.44 -10.35 20.14
N ASN A 162 -4.71 -10.21 20.54
CA ASN A 162 -5.38 -11.16 21.42
C ASN A 162 -6.28 -12.15 20.66
N LYS A 163 -5.92 -13.44 20.76
CA LYS A 163 -6.63 -14.57 20.15
C LYS A 163 -8.12 -14.63 20.46
N PHE A 164 -8.52 -14.19 21.66
CA PHE A 164 -9.91 -14.19 22.09
C PHE A 164 -10.80 -13.29 21.22
N PHE A 165 -10.26 -12.16 20.74
CA PHE A 165 -10.99 -11.18 19.95
C PHE A 165 -10.91 -11.42 18.44
N LYS A 166 -10.34 -12.54 17.98
CA LYS A 166 -10.12 -12.87 16.57
C LYS A 166 -11.29 -12.49 15.65
N TYR A 167 -12.48 -13.00 15.96
CA TYR A 167 -13.65 -12.83 15.10
C TYR A 167 -14.17 -11.40 15.11
N ILE A 168 -14.07 -10.70 16.25
CA ILE A 168 -14.43 -9.29 16.38
C ILE A 168 -13.47 -8.44 15.55
N ALA A 169 -12.16 -8.68 15.64
CA ALA A 169 -11.14 -8.03 14.83
C ALA A 169 -11.37 -8.24 13.32
N ILE A 170 -11.63 -9.49 12.90
CA ILE A 170 -11.94 -9.84 11.51
C ILE A 170 -13.19 -9.09 11.03
N TYR A 171 -14.26 -9.08 11.81
CA TYR A 171 -15.50 -8.39 11.46
C TYR A 171 -15.28 -6.88 11.34
N TYR A 172 -14.58 -6.28 12.31
CA TYR A 172 -14.19 -4.88 12.26
C TYR A 172 -13.44 -4.55 10.96
N ILE A 173 -12.42 -5.34 10.60
CA ILE A 173 -11.67 -5.12 9.35
C ILE A 173 -12.58 -5.24 8.12
N ILE A 174 -13.49 -6.22 8.07
CA ILE A 174 -14.44 -6.34 6.95
C ILE A 174 -15.31 -5.09 6.83
N VAL A 175 -15.82 -4.55 7.94
CA VAL A 175 -16.60 -3.31 7.94
C VAL A 175 -15.77 -2.14 7.40
N THR A 176 -14.52 -1.98 7.82
CA THR A 176 -13.65 -0.91 7.28
C THR A 176 -13.42 -1.06 5.78
N LYS A 177 -13.29 -2.30 5.26
CA LYS A 177 -13.17 -2.56 3.82
C LYS A 177 -14.46 -2.25 3.06
N LEU A 178 -15.63 -2.47 3.66
CA LEU A 178 -16.92 -2.09 3.07
C LEU A 178 -17.07 -0.57 2.99
N ILE A 179 -16.65 0.16 4.03
CA ILE A 179 -16.62 1.62 4.02
C ILE A 179 -15.71 2.13 2.90
N TRP A 180 -14.50 1.58 2.79
CA TRP A 180 -13.57 1.91 1.70
C TRP A 180 -14.18 1.65 0.32
N ARG A 181 -14.91 0.53 0.13
CA ARG A 181 -15.63 0.23 -1.12
C ARG A 181 -16.74 1.24 -1.42
N LYS A 182 -17.44 1.73 -0.41
CA LYS A 182 -18.53 2.70 -0.55
C LYS A 182 -18.02 4.06 -1.07
N ASN A 183 -16.77 4.41 -0.81
CA ASN A 183 -16.14 5.64 -1.32
C ASN A 183 -15.87 5.61 -2.84
N GLY A 184 -16.13 4.48 -3.52
CA GLY A 184 -16.00 4.41 -4.98
C GLY A 184 -14.56 4.40 -5.49
N PHE A 185 -13.61 3.99 -4.65
CA PHE A 185 -12.21 3.85 -5.05
C PHE A 185 -12.02 2.74 -6.09
N PRO A 186 -11.09 2.90 -7.05
CA PRO A 186 -10.81 1.90 -8.07
C PRO A 186 -10.41 0.56 -7.45
N LYS A 187 -10.72 -0.57 -8.10
CA LYS A 187 -10.38 -1.91 -7.57
C LYS A 187 -9.46 -2.69 -8.51
N VAL A 188 -8.64 -3.54 -7.90
CA VAL A 188 -7.79 -4.49 -8.63
C VAL A 188 -8.69 -5.54 -9.28
N GLY A 189 -8.47 -5.81 -10.57
CA GLY A 189 -9.26 -6.80 -11.33
C GLY A 189 -10.64 -6.31 -11.80
N GLU A 190 -10.94 -5.01 -11.68
CA GLU A 190 -12.09 -4.40 -12.37
C GLU A 190 -11.90 -4.31 -13.88
#